data_AF-T1JYC2-F1
#
_entry.id   AF-T1JYC2-F1
#
_cell.length_a   1.000
_cell.length_b   1.000
_cell.length_c   1.000
_cell.angle_alpha   90.00
_cell.angle_beta   90.00
_cell.angle_gamma   90.00
#
_symmetry.space_group_name_H-M   'P 1'
#
loop_
_entity.id
_entity.type
_entity.pdbx_description
1 polymer ?
#
loop_
_entity_poly.entity_id
_entity_poly.type
_entity_poly.pdbx_seq_one_letter_code
_entity_poly.pdbx_strand_id
1 'polypeptide(L)'
;MIITYIVYYLRSTILDHSVGLTYYRTKKWEAVRNLLREYTKTMGNAQGAFCITFRTESMARSEHNEAESWQASFAPDPTDINWDALVINKKGMWFRTFEVNFLLFIIFFFCTTPSFILPYISNFPANSAFFELQKKYEHELKPISFLAQFLKPLVLLLVASILPDVVYYFSSLVPDPLKSEQKHGVMWRV
;
A
#
# COMPACT_ATOMS: atom_id res chain seq x y z
N MET A 1 -4.69 -40.16 50.16
CA MET A 1 -4.03 -40.07 48.83
C MET A 1 -4.93 -39.43 47.77
N ILE A 2 -6.18 -39.91 47.60
CA ILE A 2 -7.13 -39.40 46.58
C ILE A 2 -7.51 -37.92 46.78
N ILE A 3 -7.76 -37.49 48.03
CA ILE A 3 -8.15 -36.11 48.34
C ILE A 3 -7.03 -35.12 47.98
N THR A 4 -5.77 -35.46 48.25
CA THR A 4 -4.61 -34.62 47.90
C THR A 4 -4.48 -34.45 46.38
N TYR A 5 -4.74 -35.51 45.62
CA TYR A 5 -4.74 -35.46 44.15
C TYR A 5 -5.87 -34.56 43.60
N ILE A 6 -7.08 -34.69 44.16
CA ILE A 6 -8.23 -33.85 43.78
C ILE A 6 -7.95 -32.36 44.09
N VAL A 7 -7.38 -32.06 45.26
CA VAL A 7 -7.03 -30.67 45.65
C VAL A 7 -5.94 -30.10 44.74
N TYR A 8 -4.93 -30.89 44.35
CA TYR A 8 -3.89 -30.45 43.43
C TYR A 8 -4.46 -30.16 42.03
N TYR A 9 -5.33 -31.03 41.53
CA TYR A 9 -5.97 -30.87 40.21
C TYR A 9 -6.93 -29.66 40.17
N LEU A 10 -7.72 -29.45 41.23
CA LEU A 10 -8.56 -28.26 41.38
C LEU A 10 -7.73 -26.99 41.45
N ARG A 11 -6.63 -26.99 42.23
CA ARG A 11 -5.73 -25.85 42.33
C ARG A 11 -5.07 -25.52 40.99
N SER A 12 -4.61 -26.52 40.23
CA SER A 12 -4.03 -26.32 38.89
C SER A 12 -5.06 -25.70 37.93
N THR A 13 -6.27 -26.26 37.86
CA THR A 13 -7.33 -25.76 36.97
C THR A 13 -7.78 -24.34 37.33
N ILE A 14 -7.88 -24.01 38.62
CA ILE A 14 -8.24 -22.66 39.09
C ILE A 14 -7.11 -21.67 38.80
N LEU A 15 -5.85 -22.07 38.95
CA LEU A 15 -4.70 -21.24 38.63
C LEU A 15 -4.66 -20.92 37.13
N ASP A 16 -4.83 -21.92 36.26
CA ASP A 16 -4.85 -21.72 34.79
C ASP A 16 -6.00 -20.79 34.36
N HIS A 17 -7.20 -20.96 34.94
CA HIS A 17 -8.32 -20.06 34.68
C HIS A 17 -8.03 -18.63 35.18
N SER A 18 -7.37 -18.47 36.33
CA SER A 18 -7.03 -17.16 36.88
C SER A 18 -5.96 -16.43 36.04
N VAL A 19 -5.02 -17.17 35.44
CA VAL A 19 -4.01 -16.64 34.52
C VAL A 19 -4.67 -16.18 33.22
N GLY A 20 -5.61 -16.95 32.65
CA GLY A 20 -6.39 -16.52 31.49
C GLY A 20 -7.21 -15.24 31.76
N LEU A 21 -7.89 -15.16 32.90
CA LEU A 21 -8.66 -13.97 33.29
C LEU A 21 -7.79 -12.73 33.49
N THR A 22 -6.60 -12.89 34.09
CA THR A 22 -5.65 -11.78 34.26
C THR A 22 -5.05 -11.33 32.94
N TYR A 23 -4.81 -12.25 32.00
CA TYR A 23 -4.41 -11.93 30.63
C TYR A 23 -5.46 -11.08 29.90
N TYR A 24 -6.72 -11.53 29.85
CA TYR A 24 -7.80 -10.77 29.19
C TYR A 24 -8.05 -9.42 29.87
N ARG A 25 -7.95 -9.37 31.21
CA ARG A 25 -8.04 -8.11 31.96
C ARG A 25 -6.93 -7.14 31.54
N THR A 26 -5.70 -7.63 31.38
CA THR A 26 -4.56 -6.81 30.94
C THR A 26 -4.74 -6.33 29.50
N LYS A 27 -5.14 -7.21 28.58
CA LYS A 27 -5.42 -6.86 27.18
C LYS A 27 -6.56 -5.85 27.05
N LYS A 28 -7.60 -5.95 27.88
CA LYS A 28 -8.67 -4.95 27.94
C LYS A 28 -8.12 -3.59 28.39
N TRP A 29 -7.28 -3.55 29.42
CA TRP A 29 -6.68 -2.30 29.88
C TRP A 29 -5.72 -1.69 28.84
N GLU A 30 -4.98 -2.51 28.09
CA GLU A 30 -4.20 -2.05 26.94
C GLU A 30 -5.08 -1.41 25.87
N ALA A 31 -6.19 -2.06 25.50
CA ALA A 31 -7.14 -1.53 24.53
C ALA A 31 -7.78 -0.21 25.00
N VAL A 32 -8.20 -0.13 26.26
CA VAL A 32 -8.76 1.10 26.85
C VAL A 32 -7.72 2.22 26.85
N ARG A 33 -6.47 1.95 27.22
CA ARG A 33 -5.39 2.94 27.16
C ARG A 33 -5.13 3.43 25.73
N ASN A 34 -5.15 2.54 24.75
CA ASN A 34 -5.00 2.92 23.35
C ASN A 34 -6.17 3.78 22.87
N LEU A 35 -7.40 3.45 23.26
CA LEU A 35 -8.59 4.25 22.96
C LEU A 35 -8.47 5.65 23.55
N LEU A 36 -8.10 5.79 24.82
CA LEU A 36 -7.91 7.11 25.45
C LEU A 36 -6.79 7.90 24.78
N ARG A 37 -5.71 7.24 24.34
CA ARG A 37 -4.63 7.89 23.59
C ARG A 37 -5.10 8.41 22.24
N GLU A 38 -5.85 7.61 21.48
CA GLU A 38 -6.40 8.05 20.19
C GLU A 38 -7.44 9.16 20.39
N TYR A 39 -8.29 9.06 21.41
CA TYR A 39 -9.29 10.09 21.74
C TYR A 39 -8.64 11.44 22.09
N THR A 40 -7.58 11.44 22.91
CA THR A 40 -6.85 12.68 23.25
C THR A 40 -6.12 13.25 22.04
N LYS A 41 -5.60 12.40 21.15
CA LYS A 41 -4.95 12.81 19.90
C LYS A 41 -5.94 13.46 18.92
N THR A 42 -7.16 12.95 18.81
CA THR A 42 -8.19 13.53 17.92
C THR A 42 -8.76 14.83 18.46
N MET A 43 -8.93 14.97 19.77
CA MET A 43 -9.36 16.23 20.39
C MET A 43 -8.41 17.40 20.13
N GLY A 44 -7.10 17.14 20.09
CA GLY A 44 -6.08 18.16 19.82
C GLY A 44 -5.90 18.51 18.34
N ASN A 45 -6.45 17.71 17.42
CA ASN A 45 -6.27 17.89 15.98
C ASN A 45 -7.61 17.71 15.26
N ALA A 46 -8.40 18.78 15.23
CA ALA A 46 -9.66 18.81 14.48
C ALA A 46 -9.39 18.56 13.01
N GLN A 47 -9.93 17.46 12.49
CA GLN A 47 -9.84 17.12 11.08
C GLN A 47 -10.75 18.10 10.32
N GLY A 48 -10.20 18.82 9.34
CA GLY A 48 -10.90 19.87 8.59
C GLY A 48 -11.98 19.38 7.62
N ALA A 49 -12.62 18.24 7.92
CA ALA A 49 -13.68 17.62 7.12
C ALA A 49 -14.88 17.31 8.02
N PHE A 50 -16.08 17.55 7.53
CA PHE A 50 -17.32 17.30 8.25
C PHE A 50 -18.44 16.92 7.27
N CYS A 51 -19.39 16.14 7.75
CA CYS A 51 -20.57 15.75 6.98
C CYS A 51 -21.78 16.54 7.49
N ILE A 52 -22.55 17.12 6.58
CA ILE A 52 -23.81 17.81 6.87
C ILE A 52 -24.94 16.95 6.30
N THR A 53 -26.02 16.81 7.06
CA THR A 53 -27.23 16.13 6.59
C THR A 53 -28.34 17.16 6.34
N PHE A 54 -29.06 16.97 5.24
CA PHE A 54 -30.17 17.83 4.84
C PHE A 54 -31.47 17.03 4.82
N ARG A 55 -32.60 17.70 5.07
CA ARG A 55 -33.93 17.07 5.06
C ARG A 55 -34.36 16.60 3.66
N THR A 56 -33.89 17.24 2.60
CA THR A 56 -34.29 16.96 1.22
C THR A 56 -33.11 17.12 0.28
N GLU A 57 -33.06 16.31 -0.78
CA GLU A 57 -31.98 16.34 -1.78
C GLU A 57 -31.88 17.67 -2.52
N SER A 58 -33.01 18.35 -2.74
CA SER A 58 -33.04 19.68 -3.38
C SER A 58 -32.29 20.72 -2.57
N MET A 59 -32.41 20.69 -1.24
CA MET A 59 -31.69 21.56 -0.32
C MET A 59 -30.20 21.24 -0.28
N ALA A 60 -29.83 19.96 -0.29
CA ALA A 60 -28.41 19.58 -0.40
C ALA A 60 -27.78 20.09 -1.70
N ARG A 61 -28.53 20.06 -2.81
CA ARG A 61 -28.06 20.51 -4.12
C ARG A 61 -27.94 22.03 -4.22
N SER A 62 -28.87 22.80 -3.63
CA SER A 62 -28.76 24.27 -3.62
C SER A 62 -27.52 24.72 -2.85
N GLU A 63 -27.31 24.17 -1.64
CA GLU A 63 -26.16 24.49 -0.80
C GLU A 63 -24.83 24.08 -1.45
N HIS A 64 -24.81 22.92 -2.13
CA HIS A 64 -23.62 22.49 -2.87
C HIS A 64 -23.21 23.48 -3.97
N ASN A 65 -24.18 24.09 -4.66
CA ASN A 65 -23.92 25.06 -5.72
C ASN A 65 -23.48 26.43 -5.18
N GLU A 66 -23.93 26.82 -3.99
CA GLU A 66 -23.58 28.10 -3.35
C GLU A 66 -22.24 28.06 -2.60
N ALA A 67 -21.72 26.86 -2.33
CA ALA A 67 -20.43 26.65 -1.65
C ALA A 67 -19.22 26.89 -2.58
N GLU A 68 -19.00 28.13 -3.04
CA GLU A 68 -17.86 28.45 -3.92
C GLU A 68 -16.50 28.42 -3.19
N SER A 69 -16.47 28.69 -1.87
CA SER A 69 -15.22 28.75 -1.10
C SER A 69 -14.81 27.42 -0.45
N TRP A 70 -15.69 26.42 -0.46
CA TRP A 70 -15.47 25.12 0.18
C TRP A 70 -15.63 23.99 -0.83
N GLN A 71 -14.72 23.01 -0.81
CA GLN A 71 -14.91 21.80 -1.62
C GLN A 71 -15.97 20.91 -0.97
N ALA A 72 -17.23 21.16 -1.31
CA ALA A 72 -18.35 20.28 -0.99
C ALA A 72 -18.48 19.18 -2.05
N SER A 73 -18.85 17.98 -1.64
CA SER A 73 -19.20 16.88 -2.54
C SER A 73 -20.29 16.04 -1.89
N PHE A 74 -21.14 15.42 -2.70
CA PHE A 74 -22.10 14.45 -2.17
C PHE A 74 -21.37 13.29 -1.51
N ALA A 75 -21.77 12.97 -0.27
CA ALA A 75 -21.15 11.88 0.46
C ALA A 75 -21.57 10.53 -0.16
N PRO A 76 -20.61 9.64 -0.46
CA PRO A 76 -20.91 8.27 -0.88
C PRO A 76 -21.42 7.43 0.29
N ASP A 77 -21.72 6.16 0.04
CA ASP A 77 -22.14 5.23 1.09
C ASP A 77 -21.10 5.16 2.23
N PRO A 78 -21.51 5.19 3.51
CA PRO A 78 -20.57 5.22 4.65
C PRO A 78 -19.63 4.01 4.70
N THR A 79 -19.98 2.89 4.07
CA THR A 79 -19.12 1.70 3.99
C THR A 79 -18.00 1.85 2.96
N ASP A 80 -18.22 2.66 1.93
CA ASP A 80 -17.28 2.92 0.83
C ASP A 80 -16.25 4.00 1.18
N ILE A 81 -16.53 4.83 2.20
CA ILE A 81 -15.63 5.85 2.69
C ILE A 81 -14.37 5.22 3.32
N ASN A 82 -13.21 5.70 2.92
CA ASN A 82 -11.92 5.40 3.53
C ASN A 82 -11.59 6.46 4.61
N TRP A 83 -11.99 6.17 5.85
CA TRP A 83 -11.81 7.06 7.00
C TRP A 83 -10.34 7.39 7.29
N ASP A 84 -9.42 6.48 7.00
CA ASP A 84 -7.98 6.69 7.23
C ASP A 84 -7.39 7.67 6.20
N ALA A 85 -7.92 7.67 4.98
CA ALA A 85 -7.48 8.56 3.90
C ALA A 85 -8.01 9.99 4.06
N LEU A 86 -9.20 10.16 4.65
CA LEU A 86 -9.83 11.46 4.89
C LEU A 86 -9.00 12.39 5.78
N VAL A 87 -8.15 11.82 6.63
CA VAL A 87 -7.27 12.58 7.55
C VAL A 87 -6.14 13.29 6.80
N ILE A 88 -5.84 12.90 5.57
CA ILE A 88 -4.71 13.41 4.82
C ILE A 88 -5.09 14.71 4.12
N ASN A 89 -4.36 15.78 4.45
CA ASN A 89 -4.51 17.06 3.75
C ASN A 89 -4.38 16.88 2.24
N LYS A 90 -5.25 17.53 1.45
CA LYS A 90 -5.25 17.45 -0.02
C LYS A 90 -3.87 17.75 -0.64
N LYS A 91 -3.12 18.68 -0.06
CA LYS A 91 -1.73 18.99 -0.46
C LYS A 91 -0.77 17.81 -0.22
N GLY A 92 -0.90 17.13 0.92
CA GLY A 92 -0.10 15.95 1.25
C GLY A 92 -0.44 14.76 0.35
N MET A 93 -1.72 14.59 0.02
CA MET A 93 -2.16 13.59 -0.96
C MET A 93 -1.55 13.86 -2.33
N TRP A 94 -1.61 15.10 -2.82
CA TRP A 94 -1.01 15.48 -4.11
C TRP A 94 0.49 15.19 -4.17
N PHE A 95 1.23 15.51 -3.10
CA PHE A 95 2.65 15.24 -3.02
C PHE A 95 2.95 13.74 -3.02
N ARG A 96 2.21 12.93 -2.26
CA ARG A 96 2.35 11.46 -2.27
C ARG A 96 2.04 10.86 -3.64
N THR A 97 1.01 11.35 -4.33
CA THR A 97 0.70 10.93 -5.71
C THR A 97 1.84 11.30 -6.66
N PHE A 98 2.42 12.49 -6.52
CA PHE A 98 3.56 12.92 -7.32
C PHE A 98 4.79 12.02 -7.06
N GLU A 99 5.15 11.77 -5.81
CA GLU A 99 6.28 10.91 -5.43
C GLU A 99 6.15 9.50 -6.02
N VAL A 100 4.96 8.89 -5.89
CA VAL A 100 4.70 7.54 -6.42
C VAL A 100 4.81 7.51 -7.94
N ASN A 101 4.20 8.46 -8.64
CA ASN A 101 4.27 8.53 -10.10
C ASN A 101 5.69 8.82 -10.59
N PHE A 102 6.44 9.66 -9.88
CA PHE A 102 7.83 9.97 -10.21
C PHE A 102 8.74 8.75 -10.02
N LEU A 103 8.56 7.99 -8.94
CA LEU A 103 9.30 6.76 -8.71
C LEU A 103 8.97 5.69 -9.77
N LEU A 104 7.69 5.56 -10.14
CA LEU A 104 7.29 4.72 -11.27
C LEU A 104 8.03 5.13 -12.54
N PHE A 105 7.98 6.42 -12.89
CA PHE A 105 8.65 6.94 -14.07
C PHE A 105 10.14 6.60 -14.09
N ILE A 106 10.84 6.74 -12.96
CA ILE A 106 12.24 6.37 -12.80
C ILE A 106 12.47 4.88 -13.09
N ILE A 107 11.67 4.00 -12.47
CA ILE A 107 11.80 2.54 -12.64
C ILE A 107 11.62 2.17 -14.12
N PHE A 108 10.56 2.69 -14.75
CA PHE A 108 10.26 2.44 -16.15
C PHE A 108 11.32 2.99 -17.10
N PHE A 109 11.73 4.24 -16.92
CA PHE A 109 12.70 4.92 -17.77
C PHE A 109 14.03 4.18 -17.78
N PHE A 110 14.51 3.77 -16.61
CA PHE A 110 15.75 3.02 -16.52
C PHE A 110 15.58 1.60 -17.07
N CYS A 111 14.53 0.86 -16.66
CA CYS A 111 14.35 -0.53 -17.07
C CYS A 111 14.18 -0.70 -18.59
N THR A 112 13.61 0.28 -19.29
CA THR A 112 13.37 0.23 -20.74
C THR A 112 14.52 0.79 -21.57
N THR A 113 15.46 1.54 -20.97
CA THR A 113 16.57 2.18 -21.67
C THR A 113 17.88 1.42 -21.42
N PRO A 114 18.24 0.43 -22.28
CA PRO A 114 19.44 -0.37 -22.09
C PRO A 114 20.71 0.48 -22.03
N SER A 115 20.77 1.61 -22.75
CA SER A 115 21.91 2.53 -22.78
C SER A 115 22.26 3.15 -21.42
N PHE A 116 21.28 3.38 -20.55
CA PHE A 116 21.53 3.90 -19.21
C PHE A 116 21.96 2.79 -18.24
N ILE A 117 21.37 1.60 -18.37
CA ILE A 117 21.62 0.46 -17.48
C ILE A 117 22.97 -0.23 -17.78
N LEU A 118 23.41 -0.22 -19.05
CA LEU A 118 24.59 -0.95 -19.53
C LEU A 118 25.86 -0.70 -18.68
N PRO A 119 26.23 0.55 -18.33
CA PRO A 119 27.39 0.82 -17.47
C PRO A 119 27.25 0.24 -16.06
N TYR A 120 26.05 0.22 -15.48
CA TYR A 120 25.83 -0.31 -14.13
C TYR A 120 25.85 -1.84 -14.11
N ILE A 121 25.26 -2.47 -15.13
CA ILE A 121 25.31 -3.93 -15.29
C ILE A 121 26.73 -4.40 -15.60
N SER A 122 27.49 -3.70 -16.45
CA SER A 122 28.85 -4.09 -16.84
C SER A 122 29.86 -3.97 -15.70
N ASN A 123 29.64 -3.09 -14.72
CA ASN A 123 30.52 -2.95 -13.56
C ASN A 123 30.30 -4.03 -12.50
N PHE A 124 29.26 -4.85 -12.63
CA PHE A 124 29.04 -5.98 -11.72
C PHE A 124 30.01 -7.12 -12.06
N PRO A 125 30.83 -7.62 -11.10
CA PRO A 125 31.88 -8.61 -11.38
C PRO A 125 31.38 -9.91 -12.03
N ALA A 126 30.11 -10.28 -11.80
CA ALA A 126 29.48 -11.45 -12.41
C ALA A 126 29.06 -11.24 -13.88
N ASN A 127 28.76 -9.99 -14.26
CA ASN A 127 28.22 -9.64 -15.57
C ASN A 127 29.31 -9.17 -16.53
N SER A 128 30.41 -8.59 -16.01
CA SER A 128 31.58 -8.20 -16.79
C SER A 128 32.20 -9.42 -17.51
N ALA A 129 32.28 -10.57 -16.83
CA ALA A 129 32.75 -11.81 -17.41
C ALA A 129 31.85 -12.29 -18.57
N PHE A 130 30.53 -12.19 -18.43
CA PHE A 130 29.59 -12.58 -19.48
C PHE A 130 29.68 -11.66 -20.70
N PHE A 131 29.81 -10.34 -20.48
CA PHE A 131 29.91 -9.34 -21.55
C PHE A 131 31.25 -9.42 -22.30
N GLU A 132 32.36 -9.64 -21.58
CA GLU A 132 33.69 -9.86 -22.16
C GLU A 132 33.73 -11.16 -22.99
N LEU A 133 33.12 -12.24 -22.49
CA LEU A 133 33.01 -13.50 -23.25
C LEU A 133 32.13 -13.35 -24.49
N GLN A 134 31.03 -12.60 -24.40
CA GLN A 134 30.15 -12.34 -25.54
C GLN A 134 30.87 -11.55 -26.65
N LYS A 135 31.67 -10.55 -26.28
CA LYS A 135 32.46 -9.73 -27.21
C LYS A 135 33.64 -10.49 -27.81
N LYS A 136 34.26 -11.39 -27.03
CA LYS A 136 35.42 -12.19 -27.45
C LYS A 136 35.06 -13.32 -28.42
N TYR A 137 33.86 -13.90 -28.31
CA TYR A 137 33.40 -15.03 -29.13
C TYR A 137 32.28 -14.67 -30.13
N GLU A 138 32.08 -13.38 -30.40
CA GLU A 138 31.01 -12.86 -31.29
C GLU A 138 31.01 -13.50 -32.69
N HIS A 139 32.19 -13.88 -33.20
CA HIS A 139 32.33 -14.51 -34.51
C HIS A 139 32.06 -16.02 -34.53
N GLU A 140 32.26 -16.71 -33.40
CA GLU A 140 32.10 -18.17 -33.24
C GLU A 140 30.68 -18.54 -32.74
N LEU A 141 30.02 -17.63 -32.01
CA LEU A 141 28.68 -17.84 -31.41
C LEU A 141 27.49 -17.51 -32.33
N LYS A 142 27.70 -17.31 -33.63
CA LYS A 142 26.66 -16.98 -34.62
C LYS A 142 25.38 -17.85 -34.54
N PRO A 143 25.42 -19.18 -34.32
CA PRO A 143 24.18 -19.97 -34.16
C PRO A 143 23.46 -19.75 -32.81
N ILE A 144 24.18 -19.39 -31.74
CA ILE A 144 23.62 -19.09 -30.41
C ILE A 144 23.05 -17.66 -30.35
N SER A 145 23.54 -16.76 -31.21
CA SER A 145 23.04 -15.39 -31.37
C SER A 145 21.53 -15.33 -31.65
N PHE A 146 20.96 -16.31 -32.36
CA PHE A 146 19.50 -16.39 -32.57
C PHE A 146 18.76 -16.49 -31.23
N LEU A 147 19.18 -17.37 -30.32
CA LEU A 147 18.59 -17.50 -28.99
C LEU A 147 18.86 -16.26 -28.12
N ALA A 148 20.03 -15.63 -28.26
CA ALA A 148 20.35 -14.36 -27.59
C ALA A 148 19.54 -13.16 -28.12
N GLN A 149 19.10 -13.19 -29.38
CA GLN A 149 18.20 -12.19 -29.95
C GLN A 149 16.79 -12.30 -29.36
N PHE A 150 16.34 -13.49 -28.95
CA PHE A 150 15.09 -13.68 -28.20
C PHE A 150 15.21 -13.28 -26.72
N LEU A 151 16.42 -13.28 -26.15
CA LEU A 151 16.63 -12.94 -24.75
C LEU A 151 16.24 -11.49 -24.44
N LYS A 152 16.58 -10.54 -25.32
CA LYS A 152 16.20 -9.12 -25.16
C LYS A 152 14.68 -8.91 -25.05
N PRO A 153 13.86 -9.34 -26.04
CA PRO A 153 12.42 -9.24 -25.96
C PRO A 153 11.81 -10.12 -24.86
N LEU A 154 12.42 -11.26 -24.48
CA LEU A 154 11.95 -12.07 -23.35
C LEU A 154 12.14 -11.34 -22.00
N VAL A 155 13.29 -10.70 -21.78
CA VAL A 155 13.51 -9.86 -20.57
C VAL A 155 12.52 -8.71 -20.53
N LEU A 156 12.25 -8.06 -21.67
CA LEU A 156 11.22 -7.03 -21.76
C LEU A 156 9.81 -7.59 -21.50
N LEU A 157 9.51 -8.80 -21.96
CA LEU A 157 8.24 -9.48 -21.69
C LEU A 157 8.06 -9.81 -20.21
N LEU A 158 9.12 -10.24 -19.53
CA LEU A 158 9.09 -10.48 -18.08
C LEU A 158 8.87 -9.19 -17.30
N VAL A 159 9.57 -8.11 -17.67
CA VAL A 159 9.35 -6.78 -17.08
C VAL A 159 7.92 -6.30 -17.32
N ALA A 160 7.42 -6.45 -18.55
CA ALA A 160 6.04 -6.09 -18.91
C ALA A 160 5.01 -6.94 -18.16
N SER A 161 5.31 -8.21 -17.86
CA SER A 161 4.43 -9.10 -17.09
C SER A 161 4.39 -8.76 -15.60
N ILE A 162 5.48 -8.25 -15.03
CA ILE A 162 5.57 -7.84 -13.61
C ILE A 162 5.00 -6.44 -13.41
N LEU A 163 4.89 -5.68 -14.50
CA LEU A 163 4.41 -4.31 -14.51
C LEU A 163 3.07 -4.09 -13.81
N PRO A 164 2.02 -4.89 -14.07
CA PRO A 164 0.70 -4.68 -13.47
C PRO A 164 0.76 -4.78 -11.95
N ASP A 165 1.55 -5.72 -11.42
CA ASP A 165 1.72 -5.95 -9.99
C ASP A 165 2.45 -4.79 -9.32
N VAL A 166 3.48 -4.26 -10.00
CA VAL A 166 4.24 -3.08 -9.53
C VAL A 166 3.33 -1.86 -9.50
N VAL A 167 2.62 -1.59 -10.60
CA VAL A 167 1.66 -0.48 -10.69
C VAL A 167 0.58 -0.61 -9.62
N TYR A 168 0.04 -1.81 -9.39
CA TYR A 168 -0.94 -2.09 -8.35
C TYR A 168 -0.39 -1.73 -6.96
N TYR A 169 0.80 -2.23 -6.63
CA TYR A 169 1.44 -1.98 -5.35
C TYR A 169 1.65 -0.48 -5.11
N PHE A 170 2.22 0.22 -6.09
CA PHE A 170 2.46 1.66 -5.98
C PHE A 170 1.17 2.47 -5.92
N SER A 171 0.15 2.12 -6.71
CA SER A 171 -1.16 2.78 -6.65
C SER A 171 -1.82 2.61 -5.29
N SER A 172 -1.64 1.47 -4.61
CA SER A 172 -2.19 1.23 -3.27
C SER A 172 -1.53 2.08 -2.17
N LEU A 173 -0.31 2.59 -2.39
CA LEU A 173 0.39 3.50 -1.46
C LEU A 173 -0.20 4.91 -1.45
N VAL A 174 -0.97 5.27 -2.48
CA VAL A 174 -1.73 6.50 -2.55
C VAL A 174 -3.14 6.21 -1.99
N PRO A 175 -3.45 6.68 -0.78
CA PRO A 175 -4.77 6.49 -0.20
C PRO A 175 -5.77 7.43 -0.89
N ASP A 176 -6.81 6.88 -1.50
CA ASP A 176 -7.95 7.66 -1.99
C ASP A 176 -9.08 7.64 -0.95
N PRO A 177 -9.87 8.73 -0.86
CA PRO A 177 -10.94 8.85 0.12
C PRO A 177 -12.11 7.88 -0.09
N LEU A 178 -12.28 7.33 -1.30
CA LEU A 178 -13.27 6.30 -1.61
C LEU A 178 -12.60 4.97 -1.96
N LYS A 179 -13.07 3.87 -1.34
CA LYS A 179 -12.57 2.51 -1.62
C LYS A 179 -12.94 2.05 -3.02
N SER A 180 -14.13 2.42 -3.52
CA SER A 180 -14.57 2.15 -4.89
C SER A 180 -13.68 2.84 -5.92
N GLU A 181 -13.35 4.12 -5.70
CA GLU A 181 -12.43 4.87 -6.57
C GLU A 181 -11.03 4.29 -6.56
N GLN A 182 -10.53 3.77 -5.42
CA GLN A 182 -9.24 3.06 -5.41
C GLN A 182 -9.24 1.87 -6.37
N LYS A 183 -10.29 1.05 -6.30
CA LYS A 183 -10.43 -0.16 -7.12
C LYS A 183 -10.54 0.18 -8.60
N HIS A 184 -11.37 1.17 -8.94
CA HIS A 184 -11.49 1.65 -10.31
C HIS A 184 -10.21 2.36 -10.79
N GLY A 185 -9.54 3.05 -9.85
CA GLY A 185 -8.29 3.78 -9.98
C GLY A 185 -7.15 2.93 -10.51
N VAL A 186 -6.99 1.78 -9.87
CA VAL A 186 -6.03 0.75 -10.27
C VAL A 186 -6.30 0.25 -11.69
N MET A 187 -7.56 0.07 -12.07
CA MET A 187 -7.93 -0.54 -13.35
C MET A 187 -7.50 0.28 -14.57
N TRP A 188 -7.42 1.61 -14.49
CA TRP A 188 -6.95 2.46 -15.60
C TRP A 188 -5.45 2.73 -15.59
N ARG A 189 -4.75 2.42 -14.48
CA ARG A 189 -3.31 2.67 -14.32
C ARG A 189 -2.45 1.50 -14.83
N VAL A 190 -3.01 0.30 -14.84
CA VAL A 190 -2.42 -0.93 -15.41
C VAL A 190 -2.48 -0.88 -16.93
#